data_AF-A0A822XB62-F1
#
_entry.id   AF-A0A822XB62-F1
#
_cell.length_a   1.000
_cell.length_b   1.000
_cell.length_c   1.000
_cell.angle_alpha   90.00
_cell.angle_beta   90.00
_cell.angle_gamma   90.00
#
_symmetry.space_group_name_H-M   'P 1'
#
loop_
_entity.id
_entity.type
_entity.pdbx_description
1 polymer ?
#
loop_
_entity_poly.entity_id
_entity_poly.type
_entity_poly.pdbx_seq_one_letter_code
_entity_poly.pdbx_strand_id
1 'polypeptide(L)' 'MMWRRKIGIAMMVVFLPVNAPLFVLAAEALGWNTGQPDWLVGLSFLTLFCIGGFLAFMPRISIFRLFQSGDQS' A
#
# COMPACT_ATOMS: atom_id res chain seq x y z
N MET A 1 13.71 10.70 -5.28
CA MET A 1 12.44 11.44 -5.14
C MET A 1 11.23 10.64 -5.66
N MET A 2 11.27 10.04 -6.86
CA MET A 2 10.12 9.31 -7.44
C MET A 2 9.93 7.85 -6.96
N TRP A 3 10.93 7.23 -6.33
CA TRP A 3 10.88 5.78 -6.08
C TRP A 3 9.85 5.37 -5.01
N ARG A 4 9.74 6.12 -3.90
CA ARG A 4 8.72 5.88 -2.86
C ARG A 4 7.31 6.01 -3.41
N ARG A 5 7.07 7.03 -4.25
CA ARG A 5 5.79 7.26 -4.90
C ARG A 5 5.47 6.17 -5.93
N LYS A 6 6.46 5.72 -6.71
CA LYS A 6 6.31 4.58 -7.62
C LYS A 6 5.98 3.28 -6.86
N ILE A 7 6.64 3.03 -5.73
CA ILE A 7 6.37 1.86 -4.89
C ILE A 7 4.97 1.93 -4.29
N GLY A 8 4.55 3.10 -3.78
CA GLY A 8 3.20 3.30 -3.27
C GLY A 8 2.13 3.07 -4.33
N ILE A 9 2.29 3.64 -5.53
CA ILE A 9 1.37 3.44 -6.66
C ILE A 9 1.35 1.96 -7.09
N ALA A 10 2.52 1.31 -7.18
CA ALA A 10 2.59 -0.11 -7.50
C ALA A 10 1.86 -0.98 -6.46
N MET A 11 2.03 -0.69 -5.17
CA MET A 11 1.26 -1.36 -4.11
C MET A 11 -0.24 -1.12 -4.24
N MET A 12 -0.69 0.10 -4.59
CA MET A 12 -2.11 0.36 -4.82
C MET A 12 -2.68 -0.44 -5.98
N VAL A 13 -1.93 -0.61 -7.07
CA VAL A 13 -2.38 -1.36 -8.25
C VAL A 13 -2.39 -2.87 -7.98
N VAL A 14 -1.35 -3.39 -7.31
CA VAL A 14 -1.22 -4.83 -7.02
C VAL A 14 -2.24 -5.27 -5.96
N PHE A 15 -2.39 -4.51 -4.88
CA PHE A 15 -3.26 -4.85 -3.74
C PHE A 15 -4.67 -4.25 -3.83
N LEU A 16 -5.11 -3.89 -5.04
CA LEU A 16 -6.50 -3.52 -5.28
C LEU A 16 -7.44 -4.61 -4.72
N PRO A 17 -8.51 -4.27 -3.98
CA PRO A 17 -9.37 -5.28 -3.35
C PRO A 17 -10.01 -6.25 -4.36
N VAL A 18 -10.23 -5.79 -5.60
CA VAL A 18 -10.72 -6.63 -6.71
C VAL A 18 -9.72 -7.73 -7.11
N ASN A 19 -8.43 -7.58 -6.79
CA ASN A 19 -7.41 -8.59 -7.04
C ASN A 19 -7.36 -9.65 -5.94
N ALA A 20 -7.96 -9.44 -4.77
CA ALA A 20 -7.90 -10.40 -3.68
C ALA A 20 -8.43 -11.81 -4.07
N PRO A 21 -9.59 -11.94 -4.76
CA PRO A 21 -10.06 -13.24 -5.25
C PRO A 21 -9.12 -13.86 -6.29
N LEU A 22 -8.47 -13.04 -7.14
CA LEU A 22 -7.52 -13.52 -8.14
C LEU A 22 -6.27 -14.13 -7.48
N PHE A 23 -5.79 -13.53 -6.37
CA PHE A 23 -4.68 -14.07 -5.60
C PHE A 23 -5.05 -15.36 -4.85
N VAL A 24 -6.27 -15.45 -4.32
CA VAL A 24 -6.77 -16.70 -3.71
C VAL A 24 -6.82 -17.81 -4.75
N LEU A 25 -7.41 -17.55 -5.91
CA LEU A 25 -7.46 -18.52 -7.03
C LEU A 25 -6.06 -18.93 -7.51
N ALA A 26 -5.11 -17.98 -7.57
CA ALA A 26 -3.74 -18.28 -7.92
C ALA A 26 -3.02 -19.14 -6.85
N ALA A 27 -3.28 -18.87 -5.57
CA ALA A 27 -2.74 -19.67 -4.47
C ALA A 27 -3.30 -21.09 -4.48
N GLU A 28 -4.60 -21.25 -4.72
CA GLU A 28 -5.25 -22.55 -4.91
C GLU A 28 -4.69 -23.30 -6.11
N ALA A 29 -4.46 -22.62 -7.24
CA ALA A 29 -3.85 -23.21 -8.43
C ALA A 29 -2.40 -23.69 -8.19
N LEU A 30 -1.69 -23.08 -7.24
CA LEU A 30 -0.35 -23.49 -6.80
C LEU A 30 -0.39 -24.62 -5.75
N GLY A 31 -1.57 -25.11 -5.39
CA GLY A 31 -1.76 -26.14 -4.36
C GLY A 31 -1.66 -25.60 -2.94
N TRP A 32 -1.63 -24.29 -2.75
CA TRP A 32 -1.57 -23.65 -1.45
C TRP A 32 -2.99 -23.36 -0.98
N ASN A 33 -3.50 -24.15 -0.04
CA ASN A 33 -4.78 -23.86 0.57
C ASN A 33 -4.61 -22.77 1.63
N THR A 34 -5.14 -21.59 1.35
CA THR A 34 -5.02 -20.43 2.23
C THR A 34 -5.69 -20.67 3.59
N GLY A 35 -6.68 -21.58 3.69
CA GLY A 35 -7.33 -22.02 4.94
C GLY A 35 -8.00 -20.90 5.76
N GLN A 36 -7.93 -19.66 5.27
CA GLN A 36 -8.46 -18.45 5.87
C GLN A 36 -9.77 -18.08 5.18
N PRO A 37 -10.70 -17.44 5.90
CA PRO A 37 -11.94 -17.01 5.31
C PRO A 37 -11.71 -15.84 4.33
N ASP A 38 -12.40 -15.87 3.19
CA ASP A 38 -12.18 -14.94 2.06
C ASP A 38 -12.25 -13.46 2.45
N TRP A 39 -13.11 -13.11 3.40
CA TRP A 39 -13.25 -11.74 3.91
C TRP A 39 -11.97 -11.24 4.59
N LEU A 40 -11.19 -12.13 5.20
CA LEU A 40 -9.96 -11.80 5.91
C LEU A 40 -8.82 -11.53 4.91
N VAL A 41 -8.79 -12.30 3.81
CA VAL A 41 -7.88 -12.04 2.68
C VAL A 41 -8.21 -10.69 2.03
N GLY A 42 -9.49 -10.42 1.75
CA GLY A 42 -9.93 -9.12 1.24
C GLY A 42 -9.57 -7.95 2.16
N LEU A 43 -9.72 -8.12 3.48
CA LEU A 43 -9.35 -7.12 4.48
C LEU A 43 -7.83 -6.88 4.54
N SER A 44 -7.02 -7.92 4.37
CA SER A 44 -5.57 -7.78 4.26
C SER A 44 -5.15 -6.99 3.02
N PHE A 45 -5.80 -7.23 1.87
CA PHE A 45 -5.55 -6.46 0.64
C PHE A 45 -5.97 -5.00 0.80
N LEU A 46 -7.11 -4.75 1.44
CA LEU A 46 -7.58 -3.39 1.72
C LEU A 46 -6.60 -2.62 2.62
N THR A 47 -6.08 -3.25 3.67
CA THR A 47 -5.09 -2.61 4.55
C THR A 47 -3.78 -2.32 3.81
N LEU A 48 -3.27 -3.26 3.01
CA LEU A 48 -2.09 -3.06 2.15
C LEU A 48 -2.31 -1.95 1.11
N PHE A 49 -3.48 -1.88 0.50
CA PHE A 49 -3.87 -0.81 -0.42
C PHE A 49 -3.83 0.57 0.27
N CYS A 50 -4.43 0.68 1.46
CA CYS A 50 -4.43 1.91 2.24
C CYS A 50 -3.00 2.34 2.63
N ILE A 51 -2.14 1.39 3.00
CA ILE A 51 -0.71 1.64 3.29
C ILE A 51 0.01 2.12 2.03
N GLY A 52 -0.24 1.49 0.88
CA GLY A 52 0.31 1.90 -0.41
C GLY A 52 -0.12 3.32 -0.81
N GLY A 53 -1.40 3.65 -0.57
CA GLY A 53 -1.95 4.99 -0.76
C GLY A 53 -1.30 6.01 0.16
N PHE A 54 -1.17 5.69 1.45
CA PHE A 54 -0.44 6.54 2.38
C PHE A 54 0.99 6.77 1.88
N LEU A 55 1.71 5.75 1.45
CA LEU A 55 3.09 5.89 0.95
C LEU A 55 3.18 6.70 -0.36
N ALA A 56 2.16 6.60 -1.24
CA ALA A 56 2.10 7.30 -2.52
C ALA A 56 1.74 8.79 -2.36
N PHE A 57 0.87 9.10 -1.41
CA PHE A 57 0.33 10.45 -1.19
C PHE A 57 0.96 11.18 0.00
N MET A 58 1.73 10.50 0.87
CA MET A 58 2.41 11.14 1.99
C MET A 58 3.35 12.22 1.44
N PRO A 59 3.03 13.51 1.68
CA PRO A 59 3.88 14.59 1.23
C PRO A 59 5.22 14.41 1.94
N ARG A 60 6.32 14.82 1.29
CA ARG A 60 7.55 15.12 2.02
C ARG A 60 7.24 16.31 2.92
N ILE A 61 6.62 16.09 4.08
CA ILE A 61 6.57 17.08 5.14
C ILE A 61 8.01 17.15 5.63
N SER A 62 8.81 18.00 4.99
CA SER A 62 10.08 18.40 5.55
C SER A 62 9.75 19.27 6.75
N ILE A 63 9.51 18.65 7.90
CA ILE A 63 9.50 19.33 9.20
C ILE A 63 10.73 20.26 9.29
N PHE A 64 11.84 19.82 8.70
CA PHE A 64 13.09 20.56 8.59
C PHE A 64 12.97 21.91 7.84
N ARG A 65 12.14 22.02 6.78
CA ARG A 65 11.92 23.32 6.12
C ARG A 65 11.04 24.26 6.95
N LEU A 66 10.12 23.73 7.76
CA LEU A 66 9.30 24.54 8.66
C LEU A 66 10.14 25.13 9.80
N PHE A 67 11.14 24.40 10.30
CA PHE A 67 12.10 24.93 11.28
C PHE A 67 13.10 25.93 10.67
N GLN A 68 13.48 25.76 9.41
CA GLN A 68 14.44 26.66 8.75
C GLN A 68 13.84 28.05 8.41
N SER A 69 12.52 28.16 8.32
CA SER A 69 11.80 29.44 8.15
C SER A 69 11.60 30.24 9.45
N GLY A 70 11.95 29.68 10.62
CA GLY A 70 11.86 30.37 11.91
C GLY A 70 13.14 31.08 12.35
N ASP A 71 14.23 30.98 11.58
CA ASP A 71 15.57 31.49 11.92
C ASP A 71 16.00 32.64 11.00
N GLN A 72 15.03 33.40 10.47
CA GLN A 72 15.26 34.62 9.67
C GLN A 72 14.43 35.81 10.19
N SER A 73 14.37 35.98 11.51
CA SER A 73 13.81 37.18 12.15
C SER A 73 14.80 37.82 13.09
#